data_AF-A0A5N3P4N8-F1
#
_entry.id   AF-A0A5N3P4N8-F1
#
_cell.length_a   1.000
_cell.length_b   1.000
_cell.length_c   1.000
_cell.angle_alpha   90.00
_cell.angle_beta   90.00
_cell.angle_gamma   90.00
#
_symmetry.space_group_name_H-M   'P 1'
#
loop_
_entity.id
_entity.type
_entity.pdbx_description
1 polymer ?
#
loop_
_entity_poly.entity_id
_entity_poly.type
_entity_poly.pdbx_seq_one_letter_code
_entity_poly.pdbx_strand_id
1 'polypeptide(L)'
;MTQSVKLPETALTSLPEAIAYGLPSWSPFQADDVYVSATVDEVQAGQAKVRLHYVLKTKADPLVARLGAIGLPADRLVIDSMPNQFVTLPTPKLARLRKARHIDGVLAITAISLALLLGSFRVTILSERLEEAETLLRSEVVQFRQMQALQAAYTSFAARRAAVSERRAREVGAYELLVALARHLPDGALVQTLEVGSSRGRVDLSGINPDAALTALRVIPILRNLKIEPARGSRSIAATFEFARNSP
;
A
#
# COMPACT_ATOMS: atom_id res chain seq x y z
N MET A 1 -53.47 31.60 39.34
CA MET A 1 -54.60 30.64 39.27
C MET A 1 -54.06 29.32 38.76
N THR A 2 -54.62 28.19 39.19
CA THR A 2 -54.07 26.85 38.89
C THR A 2 -55.18 25.92 38.41
N GLN A 3 -54.93 25.16 37.34
CA GLN A 3 -55.88 24.23 36.76
C GLN A 3 -55.16 22.98 36.25
N SER A 4 -55.78 21.80 36.39
CA SER A 4 -55.22 20.54 35.89
C SER A 4 -55.99 20.08 34.65
N VAL A 5 -55.27 19.75 33.59
CA VAL A 5 -55.79 19.37 32.28
C VAL A 5 -55.11 18.08 31.83
N LYS A 6 -55.87 17.21 31.14
CA LYS A 6 -55.33 16.01 30.49
C LYS A 6 -55.02 16.32 29.03
N LEU A 7 -53.79 16.09 28.63
CA LEU A 7 -53.28 16.28 27.28
C LEU A 7 -52.81 14.93 26.72
N PRO A 8 -52.95 14.66 25.41
CA PRO A 8 -52.31 13.50 24.81
C PRO A 8 -50.78 13.64 24.90
N GLU A 9 -50.08 12.53 25.05
CA GLU A 9 -48.61 12.50 25.18
C GLU A 9 -47.90 13.18 24.00
N THR A 10 -48.46 13.07 22.79
CA THR A 10 -47.94 13.72 21.58
C THR A 10 -47.88 15.25 21.71
N ALA A 11 -48.77 15.85 22.49
CA ALA A 11 -48.81 17.28 22.75
C ALA A 11 -47.75 17.75 23.75
N LEU A 12 -47.00 16.84 24.41
CA LEU A 12 -45.85 17.22 25.24
C LEU A 12 -44.68 17.76 24.39
N THR A 13 -44.53 17.28 23.15
CA THR A 13 -43.46 17.70 22.22
C THR A 13 -43.57 19.18 21.84
N SER A 14 -44.81 19.68 21.72
CA SER A 14 -45.14 21.07 21.41
C SER A 14 -46.06 21.67 22.49
N LEU A 15 -45.71 21.41 23.76
CA LEU A 15 -46.49 21.84 24.93
C LEU A 15 -46.92 23.33 24.87
N PRO A 16 -46.08 24.30 24.48
CA PRO A 16 -46.48 25.71 24.42
C PRO A 16 -47.60 25.99 23.40
N GLU A 17 -47.56 25.33 22.25
CA GLU A 17 -48.55 25.51 21.17
C GLU A 17 -49.87 24.81 21.53
N ALA A 18 -49.79 23.60 22.08
CA ALA A 18 -50.97 22.86 22.56
C ALA A 18 -51.69 23.62 23.68
N ILE A 19 -50.94 24.27 24.57
CA ILE A 19 -51.49 25.11 25.62
C ILE A 19 -52.13 26.36 25.04
N ALA A 20 -51.46 27.07 24.13
CA ALA A 20 -52.01 28.28 23.52
C ALA A 20 -53.33 28.01 22.78
N TYR A 21 -53.42 26.88 22.07
CA TYR A 21 -54.64 26.46 21.38
C TYR A 21 -55.75 25.99 22.33
N GLY A 22 -55.40 25.27 23.40
CA GLY A 22 -56.36 24.74 24.37
C GLY A 22 -56.80 25.72 25.45
N LEU A 23 -56.05 26.80 25.68
CA LEU A 23 -56.30 27.77 26.76
C LEU A 23 -57.72 28.36 26.75
N PRO A 24 -58.31 28.75 25.59
CA PRO A 24 -59.67 29.28 25.54
C PRO A 24 -60.75 28.23 25.90
N SER A 25 -60.43 26.95 25.77
CA SER A 25 -61.34 25.86 26.14
C SER A 25 -61.28 25.51 27.63
N TRP A 26 -60.18 25.81 28.31
CA TRP A 26 -59.98 25.46 29.73
C TRP A 26 -60.13 26.68 30.65
N SER A 27 -59.90 27.88 30.14
CA SER A 27 -59.97 29.11 30.89
C SER A 27 -60.75 30.19 30.14
N PRO A 28 -61.37 31.16 30.83
CA PRO A 28 -62.05 32.28 30.19
C PRO A 28 -61.09 33.33 29.59
N PHE A 29 -59.78 33.07 29.59
CA PHE A 29 -58.75 34.03 29.17
C PHE A 29 -58.11 33.60 27.85
N GLN A 30 -57.77 34.58 27.02
CA GLN A 30 -57.02 34.37 25.79
C GLN A 30 -55.53 34.16 26.11
N ALA A 31 -54.83 33.39 25.27
CA ALA A 31 -53.40 33.14 25.43
C ALA A 31 -52.55 34.42 25.49
N ASP A 32 -53.00 35.48 24.83
CA ASP A 32 -52.31 36.77 24.80
C ASP A 32 -52.51 37.62 26.07
N ASP A 33 -53.50 37.33 26.92
CA ASP A 33 -53.83 38.14 28.09
C ASP A 33 -53.22 37.60 29.40
N VAL A 34 -52.58 36.44 29.35
CA VAL A 34 -52.08 35.71 30.52
C VAL A 34 -50.65 35.23 30.30
N TYR A 35 -49.84 35.30 31.35
CA TYR A 35 -48.60 34.52 31.44
C TYR A 35 -48.95 33.12 31.92
N VAL A 36 -48.57 32.10 31.15
CA VAL A 36 -48.89 30.70 31.44
C VAL A 36 -47.59 29.91 31.68
N SER A 37 -47.54 29.18 32.80
CA SER A 37 -46.53 28.16 33.10
C SER A 37 -47.23 26.81 33.19
N ALA A 38 -46.63 25.77 32.62
CA ALA A 38 -47.16 24.42 32.69
C ALA A 38 -46.15 23.47 33.30
N THR A 39 -46.65 22.58 34.15
CA THR A 39 -45.86 21.54 34.81
C THR A 39 -46.52 20.20 34.53
N VAL A 40 -45.75 19.22 34.07
CA VAL A 40 -46.27 17.86 33.87
C VAL A 40 -46.23 17.16 35.22
N ASP A 41 -47.40 16.79 35.75
CA ASP A 41 -47.52 16.10 37.03
C ASP A 41 -47.32 14.59 36.85
N GLU A 42 -47.88 14.01 35.78
CA GLU A 42 -47.88 12.56 35.55
C GLU A 42 -48.07 12.24 34.07
N VAL A 43 -47.43 11.17 33.59
CA VAL A 43 -47.64 10.62 32.24
C VAL A 43 -48.02 9.15 32.38
N GLN A 44 -49.22 8.78 31.91
CA GLN A 44 -49.71 7.39 31.92
C GLN A 44 -50.45 7.07 30.62
N ALA A 45 -50.10 5.93 30.02
CA ALA A 45 -50.84 5.28 28.93
C ALA A 45 -51.26 6.23 27.78
N GLY A 46 -50.33 7.03 27.24
CA GLY A 46 -50.59 7.94 26.12
C GLY A 46 -51.28 9.25 26.51
N GLN A 47 -51.51 9.51 27.79
CA GLN A 47 -52.01 10.78 28.31
C GLN A 47 -51.08 11.37 29.37
N ALA A 48 -50.94 12.68 29.36
CA ALA A 48 -50.21 13.46 30.32
C ALA A 48 -51.16 14.35 31.12
N LYS A 49 -51.05 14.30 32.45
CA LYS A 49 -51.71 15.23 33.35
C LYS A 49 -50.81 16.46 33.52
N VAL A 50 -51.28 17.60 33.05
CA VAL A 50 -50.54 18.86 33.06
C VAL A 50 -51.24 19.85 33.96
N ARG A 51 -50.47 20.47 34.84
CA ARG A 51 -50.93 21.54 35.71
C ARG A 51 -50.54 22.88 35.11
N LEU A 52 -51.55 23.67 34.76
CA LEU A 52 -51.45 24.99 34.20
C LEU A 52 -51.57 26.03 35.32
N HIS A 53 -50.60 26.92 35.37
CA HIS A 53 -50.57 28.07 36.25
C HIS A 53 -50.59 29.32 35.40
N TYR A 54 -51.54 30.23 35.66
CA TYR A 54 -51.66 31.46 34.87
C TYR A 54 -51.89 32.71 35.73
N VAL A 55 -51.33 33.82 35.25
CA VAL A 55 -51.41 35.16 35.84
C VAL A 55 -51.72 36.19 34.75
N LEU A 56 -52.74 37.01 34.97
CA LEU A 56 -53.14 38.07 34.05
C LEU A 56 -52.01 39.08 33.84
N LYS A 57 -51.71 39.39 32.58
CA LYS A 57 -50.73 40.41 32.20
C LYS A 57 -51.08 41.77 32.81
N THR A 58 -52.38 42.12 32.86
CA THR A 58 -52.87 43.35 33.50
C THR A 58 -52.48 43.50 34.97
N LYS A 59 -52.25 42.39 35.70
CA LYS A 59 -51.77 42.41 37.09
C LYS A 59 -50.25 42.30 37.20
N ALA A 60 -49.62 41.54 36.32
CA ALA A 60 -48.18 41.29 36.35
C ALA A 60 -47.35 42.43 35.73
N ASP A 61 -47.78 42.98 34.59
CA ASP A 61 -47.03 44.00 33.84
C ASP A 61 -46.77 45.27 34.66
N PRO A 62 -47.72 45.81 35.46
CA PRO A 62 -47.44 46.97 36.30
C PRO A 62 -46.35 46.70 37.36
N LEU A 63 -46.27 45.48 37.88
CA LEU A 63 -45.24 45.09 38.86
C LEU A 63 -43.87 44.93 38.18
N VAL A 64 -43.84 44.29 37.02
CA VAL A 64 -42.62 44.15 36.20
C VAL A 64 -42.11 45.53 35.74
N ALA A 65 -43.01 46.43 35.35
CA ALA A 65 -42.68 47.80 34.96
C ALA A 65 -42.13 48.63 36.14
N ARG A 66 -42.73 48.50 37.34
CA ARG A 66 -42.20 49.15 38.56
C ARG A 66 -40.80 48.66 38.92
N LEU A 67 -40.55 47.35 38.83
CA LEU A 67 -39.23 46.78 39.06
C LEU A 67 -38.21 47.27 38.01
N GLY A 68 -38.62 47.30 36.74
CA GLY A 68 -37.82 47.86 35.66
C GLY A 68 -37.46 49.34 35.87
N ALA A 69 -38.41 50.15 36.37
CA ALA A 69 -38.18 51.56 36.67
C ALA A 69 -37.18 51.80 37.82
N ILE A 70 -37.01 50.82 38.71
CA ILE A 70 -36.04 50.84 39.82
C ILE A 70 -34.68 50.25 39.36
N GLY A 71 -34.54 49.88 38.08
CA GLY A 71 -33.31 49.31 37.51
C GLY A 71 -33.12 47.82 37.79
N LEU A 72 -34.15 47.14 38.28
CA LEU A 72 -34.17 45.70 38.54
C LEU A 72 -35.06 45.01 37.49
N PRO A 73 -34.57 44.72 36.28
CA PRO A 73 -35.37 44.02 35.28
C PRO A 73 -35.67 42.59 35.75
N ALA A 74 -36.96 42.27 35.88
CA ALA A 74 -37.40 40.92 36.22
C ALA A 74 -37.20 39.98 35.02
N ASP A 75 -36.33 38.98 35.15
CA ASP A 75 -36.07 37.99 34.09
C ASP A 75 -37.03 36.77 34.19
N ARG A 76 -37.58 36.51 35.38
CA ARG A 76 -38.51 35.39 35.64
C ARG A 76 -39.65 35.84 36.54
N LEU A 77 -40.87 35.43 36.19
CA LEU A 77 -42.04 35.55 37.05
C LEU A 77 -42.36 34.18 37.64
N VAL A 78 -42.22 34.05 38.95
CA VAL A 78 -42.57 32.82 39.69
C VAL A 78 -44.05 32.91 40.04
N ILE A 79 -44.86 31.95 39.56
CA ILE A 79 -46.33 32.01 39.69
C ILE A 79 -46.82 31.31 40.97
N ASP A 80 -46.01 30.44 41.57
CA ASP A 80 -46.33 29.69 42.79
C ASP A 80 -45.09 29.56 43.68
N SER A 81 -45.25 29.12 44.93
CA SER A 81 -44.15 28.97 45.91
C SER A 81 -43.08 27.93 45.52
N MET A 82 -43.23 27.25 44.38
CA MET A 82 -42.27 26.26 43.87
C MET A 82 -41.29 26.88 42.87
N PRO A 83 -39.96 26.70 43.05
CA PRO A 83 -38.93 27.35 42.23
C PRO A 83 -38.91 26.92 40.75
N ASN A 84 -39.57 25.81 40.40
CA ASN A 84 -39.64 25.29 39.04
C ASN A 84 -40.86 25.79 38.24
N GLN A 85 -41.72 26.63 38.83
CA GLN A 85 -42.92 27.16 38.17
C GLN A 85 -42.74 28.63 37.83
N PHE A 86 -41.96 28.88 36.77
CA PHE A 86 -41.62 30.22 36.33
C PHE A 86 -41.95 30.44 34.86
N VAL A 87 -42.44 31.63 34.56
CA VAL A 87 -42.54 32.14 33.19
C VAL A 87 -41.31 33.01 32.92
N THR A 88 -40.60 32.70 31.84
CA THR A 88 -39.48 33.53 31.38
C THR A 88 -40.06 34.72 30.63
N LEU A 89 -39.81 35.93 31.14
CA LEU A 89 -40.28 37.15 30.51
C LEU A 89 -39.43 37.47 29.27
N PRO A 90 -40.02 37.97 28.17
CA PRO A 90 -39.26 38.38 26.99
C PRO A 90 -38.54 39.71 27.27
N THR A 91 -37.44 39.67 28.04
CA THR A 91 -36.60 40.84 28.28
C THR A 91 -35.54 41.00 27.18
N PRO A 92 -35.14 42.24 26.82
CA PRO A 92 -34.10 42.47 25.80
C PRO A 92 -32.74 41.87 26.17
N LYS A 93 -32.49 41.60 27.46
CA LYS A 93 -31.28 40.96 27.98
C LYS A 93 -31.17 39.49 27.56
N LEU A 94 -32.27 38.74 27.60
CA LEU A 94 -32.31 37.34 27.17
C LEU A 94 -32.11 37.17 25.66
N ALA A 95 -32.62 38.11 24.86
CA ALA A 95 -32.38 38.11 23.41
C ALA A 95 -30.88 38.28 23.09
N ARG A 96 -30.16 39.12 23.86
CA ARG A 96 -28.70 39.27 23.71
C ARG A 96 -27.94 38.02 24.11
N LEU A 97 -28.31 37.36 25.22
CA LEU A 97 -27.68 36.11 25.65
C LEU A 97 -27.89 34.95 24.66
N ARG A 98 -29.10 34.85 24.06
CA ARG A 98 -29.36 33.86 23.00
C ARG A 98 -28.54 34.12 21.74
N LYS A 99 -28.39 35.40 21.33
CA LYS A 99 -27.51 35.76 20.20
C LYS A 99 -26.05 35.43 20.48
N ALA A 100 -25.54 35.72 21.68
CA ALA A 100 -24.17 35.38 22.07
C ALA A 100 -23.91 33.87 21.98
N ARG A 101 -24.81 33.03 22.52
CA ARG A 101 -24.70 31.56 22.40
C ARG A 101 -24.69 31.04 20.97
N HIS A 102 -25.46 31.67 20.07
CA HIS A 102 -25.44 31.30 18.65
C HIS A 102 -24.10 31.63 17.99
N ILE A 103 -23.52 32.79 18.33
CA ILE A 103 -22.21 33.20 17.82
C ILE A 103 -21.13 32.23 18.30
N ASP A 104 -21.15 31.86 19.59
CA ASP A 104 -20.22 30.88 20.15
C ASP A 104 -20.34 29.51 19.48
N GLY A 105 -21.56 29.06 19.18
CA GLY A 105 -21.81 27.81 18.46
C GLY A 105 -21.27 27.83 17.03
N VAL A 106 -21.46 28.94 16.31
CA VAL A 106 -20.88 29.12 14.97
C VAL A 106 -19.35 29.14 15.05
N LEU A 107 -18.77 29.82 16.03
CA LEU A 107 -17.32 29.86 16.24
C LEU A 107 -16.76 28.46 16.48
N ALA A 108 -17.41 27.66 17.33
CA ALA A 108 -17.01 26.29 17.61
C ALA A 108 -17.05 25.41 16.35
N ILE A 109 -18.11 25.52 15.54
CA ILE A 109 -18.22 24.77 14.28
C ILE A 109 -17.10 25.18 13.31
N THR A 110 -16.82 26.49 13.18
CA THR A 110 -15.74 26.96 12.30
C THR A 110 -14.37 26.49 12.78
N ALA A 111 -14.11 26.48 14.08
CA ALA A 111 -12.87 25.98 14.65
C ALA A 111 -12.66 24.48 14.39
N ILE A 112 -13.71 23.67 14.55
CA ILE A 112 -13.66 22.23 14.24
C ILE A 112 -13.42 21.99 12.75
N SER A 113 -14.11 22.74 11.89
CA SER A 113 -13.93 22.65 10.43
C SER A 113 -12.49 22.99 10.03
N LEU A 114 -11.91 24.05 10.60
CA LEU A 114 -10.54 24.46 10.34
C LEU A 114 -9.53 23.41 10.82
N ALA A 115 -9.76 22.81 11.99
CA ALA A 115 -8.92 21.74 12.53
C ALA A 115 -8.93 20.48 11.64
N LEU A 116 -10.10 20.10 11.12
CA LEU A 116 -10.23 18.99 10.17
C LEU A 116 -9.49 19.26 8.85
N LEU A 117 -9.58 20.50 8.35
CA LEU A 117 -8.94 20.89 7.09
C LEU A 117 -7.40 20.93 7.23
N LEU A 118 -6.89 21.41 8.36
CA LEU A 118 -5.46 21.34 8.68
C LEU A 118 -4.97 19.89 8.84
N GLY A 119 -5.79 19.03 9.44
CA GLY A 119 -5.50 17.60 9.59
C GLY A 119 -5.41 16.89 8.23
N SER A 120 -6.37 17.10 7.33
CA SER A 120 -6.38 16.47 6.00
C SER A 120 -5.23 16.94 5.12
N PHE A 121 -4.84 18.22 5.22
CA PHE A 121 -3.73 18.77 4.46
C PHE A 121 -2.39 18.17 4.87
N ARG A 122 -2.21 17.82 6.15
CA ARG A 122 -0.99 17.13 6.61
C ARG A 122 -0.91 15.71 6.07
N VAL A 123 -2.02 14.96 6.10
CA VAL A 123 -2.05 13.57 5.63
C VAL A 123 -1.73 13.48 4.13
N THR A 124 -2.31 14.38 3.33
CA THR A 124 -2.09 14.42 1.88
C THR A 124 -0.65 14.75 1.50
N ILE A 125 -0.02 15.72 2.17
CA ILE A 125 1.40 16.02 1.96
C ILE A 125 2.27 14.82 2.35
N LEU A 126 1.98 14.15 3.46
CA LEU A 126 2.76 12.98 3.88
C LEU A 126 2.61 11.82 2.90
N SER A 127 1.42 11.60 2.33
CA SER A 127 1.22 10.56 1.31
C SER A 127 1.93 10.88 0.01
N GLU A 128 1.90 12.13 -0.47
CA GLU A 128 2.63 12.52 -1.67
C GLU A 128 4.14 12.33 -1.51
N ARG A 129 4.69 12.70 -0.34
CA ARG A 129 6.12 12.49 -0.03
C ARG A 129 6.50 11.01 0.01
N LEU A 130 5.60 10.15 0.48
CA LEU A 130 5.81 8.70 0.52
C LEU A 130 5.79 8.12 -0.90
N GLU A 131 4.89 8.59 -1.75
CA GLU A 131 4.78 8.16 -3.15
C GLU A 131 5.99 8.64 -3.98
N GLU A 132 6.44 9.88 -3.76
CA GLU A 132 7.71 10.39 -4.31
C GLU A 132 8.91 9.52 -3.87
N ALA A 133 9.00 9.16 -2.59
CA ALA A 133 10.07 8.31 -2.10
C ALA A 133 10.02 6.89 -2.69
N GLU A 134 8.82 6.32 -2.83
CA GLU A 134 8.64 4.98 -3.39
C GLU A 134 9.00 4.94 -4.88
N THR A 135 8.60 5.96 -5.64
CA THR A 135 8.95 6.08 -7.07
C THR A 135 10.46 6.22 -7.28
N LEU A 136 11.14 7.02 -6.45
CA LEU A 136 12.60 7.12 -6.43
C LEU A 136 13.25 5.77 -6.13
N LEU A 137 12.80 5.07 -5.07
CA LEU A 137 13.35 3.76 -4.70
C LEU A 137 13.20 2.73 -5.82
N ARG A 138 12.02 2.69 -6.47
CA ARG A 138 11.77 1.79 -7.61
C ARG A 138 12.71 2.10 -8.76
N SER A 139 12.94 3.38 -9.06
CA SER A 139 13.86 3.78 -10.13
C SER A 139 15.30 3.33 -9.84
N GLU A 140 15.73 3.44 -8.59
CA GLU A 140 17.08 3.07 -8.16
C GLU A 140 17.27 1.55 -8.18
N VAL A 141 16.27 0.78 -7.73
CA VAL A 141 16.26 -0.70 -7.82
C VAL A 141 16.35 -1.17 -9.28
N VAL A 142 15.67 -0.50 -10.21
CA VAL A 142 15.76 -0.83 -11.64
C VAL A 142 17.18 -0.59 -12.15
N GLN A 143 17.83 0.52 -11.78
CA GLN A 143 19.22 0.79 -12.15
C GLN A 143 20.18 -0.26 -11.56
N PHE A 144 20.03 -0.62 -10.28
CA PHE A 144 20.82 -1.67 -9.65
C PHE A 144 20.68 -3.03 -10.36
N ARG A 145 19.45 -3.41 -10.75
CA ARG A 145 19.22 -4.64 -11.52
C ARG A 145 19.89 -4.60 -12.89
N GLN A 146 19.88 -3.46 -13.57
CA GLN A 146 20.57 -3.30 -14.85
C GLN A 146 22.09 -3.44 -14.68
N MET A 147 22.67 -2.84 -13.63
CA MET A 147 24.11 -2.99 -13.33
C MET A 147 24.47 -4.45 -13.00
N GLN A 148 23.66 -5.14 -12.20
CA GLN A 148 23.87 -6.56 -11.90
C GLN A 148 23.77 -7.43 -13.16
N ALA A 149 22.80 -7.18 -14.04
CA ALA A 149 22.66 -7.90 -15.29
C ALA A 149 23.88 -7.68 -16.21
N LEU A 150 24.41 -6.45 -16.25
CA LEU A 150 25.61 -6.13 -17.01
C LEU A 150 26.84 -6.85 -16.43
N GLN A 151 27.00 -6.84 -15.10
CA GLN A 151 28.08 -7.55 -14.42
C GLN A 151 28.01 -9.07 -14.65
N ALA A 152 26.81 -9.66 -14.61
CA ALA A 152 26.59 -11.06 -14.97
C ALA A 152 26.92 -11.37 -16.43
N ALA A 153 26.63 -10.45 -17.35
CA ALA A 153 27.03 -10.58 -18.75
C ALA A 153 28.56 -10.61 -18.88
N TYR A 154 29.27 -9.67 -18.24
CA TYR A 154 30.75 -9.63 -18.24
C TYR A 154 31.38 -10.90 -17.67
N THR A 155 30.89 -11.41 -16.54
CA THR A 155 31.41 -12.65 -15.95
C THR A 155 31.14 -13.85 -16.85
N SER A 156 29.98 -13.90 -17.53
CA SER A 156 29.67 -14.96 -18.49
C SER A 156 30.61 -14.93 -19.71
N PHE A 157 30.96 -13.74 -20.22
CA PHE A 157 31.92 -13.60 -21.31
C PHE A 157 33.33 -13.99 -20.89
N ALA A 158 33.76 -13.60 -19.69
CA ALA A 158 35.04 -14.01 -19.12
C ALA A 158 35.13 -15.54 -18.97
N ALA A 159 34.08 -16.18 -18.43
CA ALA A 159 33.99 -17.63 -18.30
C ALA A 159 34.02 -18.34 -19.66
N ARG A 160 33.31 -17.82 -20.67
CA ARG A 160 33.36 -18.37 -22.04
C ARG A 160 34.75 -18.25 -22.66
N ARG A 161 35.43 -17.11 -22.50
CA ARG A 161 36.81 -16.93 -22.98
C ARG A 161 37.77 -17.91 -22.31
N ALA A 162 37.67 -18.09 -21.00
CA ALA A 162 38.46 -19.04 -20.25
C ALA A 162 38.22 -20.49 -20.71
N ALA A 163 36.96 -20.88 -20.91
CA ALA A 163 36.61 -22.20 -21.43
C ALA A 163 37.14 -22.45 -22.85
N VAL A 164 37.14 -21.43 -23.71
CA VAL A 164 37.71 -21.53 -25.07
C VAL A 164 39.24 -21.62 -25.03
N SER A 165 39.91 -20.83 -24.17
CA SER A 165 41.37 -20.95 -24.01
C SER A 165 41.77 -22.30 -23.41
N GLU A 166 41.01 -22.82 -22.45
CA GLU A 166 41.25 -24.13 -21.86
C GLU A 166 41.02 -25.26 -22.87
N ARG A 167 40.00 -25.15 -23.74
CA ARG A 167 39.81 -26.06 -24.87
C ARG A 167 40.97 -26.01 -25.85
N ARG A 168 41.41 -24.81 -26.25
CA ARG A 168 42.58 -24.65 -27.13
C ARG A 168 43.87 -25.20 -26.51
N ALA A 169 44.03 -25.10 -25.19
CA ALA A 169 45.19 -25.65 -24.49
C ALA A 169 45.12 -27.18 -24.32
N ARG A 170 43.91 -27.76 -24.28
CA ARG A 170 43.69 -29.22 -24.16
C ARG A 170 43.66 -29.96 -25.49
N GLU A 171 43.39 -29.27 -26.59
CA GLU A 171 43.57 -29.83 -27.93
C GLU A 171 45.07 -29.98 -28.17
N VAL A 172 45.58 -31.20 -28.04
CA VAL A 172 46.92 -31.58 -28.52
C VAL A 172 47.00 -31.10 -29.97
N GLY A 173 47.92 -30.17 -30.23
CA GLY A 173 47.96 -29.46 -31.50
C GLY A 173 48.03 -30.46 -32.64
N ALA A 174 47.00 -30.52 -33.48
CA ALA A 174 47.04 -31.30 -34.73
C ALA A 174 48.32 -31.01 -35.53
N TYR A 175 48.86 -29.81 -35.38
CA TYR A 175 50.17 -29.40 -35.86
C TYR A 175 51.35 -30.16 -35.24
N GLU A 176 51.43 -30.32 -33.92
CA GLU A 176 52.51 -31.08 -33.26
C GLU A 176 52.49 -32.55 -33.69
N LEU A 177 51.30 -33.12 -33.88
CA LEU A 177 51.14 -34.48 -34.39
C LEU A 177 51.57 -34.60 -35.85
N LEU A 178 51.21 -33.65 -36.69
CA LEU A 178 51.61 -33.63 -38.10
C LEU A 178 53.14 -33.46 -38.22
N VAL A 179 53.75 -32.60 -37.40
CA VAL A 179 55.21 -32.44 -37.35
C VAL A 179 55.91 -33.70 -36.85
N ALA A 180 55.38 -34.37 -35.83
CA ALA A 180 55.94 -35.62 -35.32
C ALA A 180 55.82 -36.76 -36.34
N LEU A 181 54.67 -36.87 -37.02
CA LEU A 181 54.46 -37.83 -38.10
C LEU A 181 55.40 -37.55 -39.28
N ALA A 182 55.56 -36.28 -39.69
CA ALA A 182 56.45 -35.91 -40.79
C ALA A 182 57.94 -36.16 -40.50
N ARG A 183 58.37 -36.09 -39.23
CA ARG A 183 59.77 -36.33 -38.84
C ARG A 183 60.13 -37.81 -38.68
N HIS A 184 59.15 -38.65 -38.37
CA HIS A 184 59.39 -40.06 -38.02
C HIS A 184 58.84 -41.06 -39.04
N LEU A 185 58.12 -40.62 -40.07
CA LEU A 185 57.72 -41.49 -41.18
C LEU A 185 58.89 -41.74 -42.15
N PRO A 186 59.10 -42.97 -42.62
CA PRO A 186 60.07 -43.29 -43.65
C PRO A 186 59.69 -42.67 -45.01
N ASP A 187 60.70 -42.33 -45.81
CA ASP A 187 60.50 -41.86 -47.19
C ASP A 187 59.73 -42.91 -48.00
N GLY A 188 58.57 -42.50 -48.55
CA GLY A 188 57.65 -43.36 -49.30
C GLY A 188 56.34 -43.73 -48.58
N ALA A 189 56.19 -43.38 -47.30
CA ALA A 189 54.92 -43.53 -46.58
C ALA A 189 53.98 -42.34 -46.83
N LEU A 190 52.78 -42.61 -47.33
CA LEU A 190 51.75 -41.59 -47.59
C LEU A 190 50.65 -41.67 -46.54
N VAL A 191 50.42 -40.56 -45.86
CA VAL A 191 49.27 -40.38 -44.96
C VAL A 191 48.04 -40.05 -45.82
N GLN A 192 47.02 -40.91 -45.79
CA GLN A 192 45.79 -40.71 -46.57
C GLN A 192 44.73 -39.96 -45.75
N THR A 193 44.58 -40.34 -44.49
CA THR A 193 43.58 -39.75 -43.60
C THR A 193 44.19 -39.61 -42.21
N LEU A 194 44.04 -38.42 -41.61
CA LEU A 194 44.43 -38.14 -40.23
C LEU A 194 43.22 -37.56 -39.49
N GLU A 195 42.64 -38.35 -38.60
CA GLU A 195 41.57 -37.92 -37.70
C GLU A 195 42.13 -37.72 -36.30
N VAL A 196 42.01 -36.51 -35.78
CA VAL A 196 42.48 -36.14 -34.43
C VAL A 196 41.28 -35.74 -33.59
N GLY A 197 40.94 -36.57 -32.61
CA GLY A 197 39.95 -36.26 -31.56
C GLY A 197 40.62 -35.79 -30.27
N SER A 198 39.81 -35.45 -29.25
CA SER A 198 40.30 -34.92 -27.97
C SER A 198 41.04 -35.93 -27.08
N SER A 199 40.95 -37.23 -27.37
CA SER A 199 41.60 -38.30 -26.59
C SER A 199 42.11 -39.48 -27.42
N ARG A 200 41.58 -39.66 -28.64
CA ARG A 200 41.97 -40.70 -29.59
C ARG A 200 42.15 -40.10 -30.97
N GLY A 201 43.02 -40.70 -31.76
CA GLY A 201 43.19 -40.38 -33.17
C GLY A 201 43.32 -41.63 -34.03
N ARG A 202 43.10 -41.45 -35.32
CA ARG A 202 43.26 -42.49 -36.34
C ARG A 202 44.12 -41.94 -37.47
N VAL A 203 45.14 -42.68 -37.86
CA VAL A 203 45.95 -42.39 -39.05
C VAL A 203 45.83 -43.57 -40.00
N ASP A 204 45.41 -43.31 -41.24
CA ASP A 204 45.49 -44.28 -42.32
C ASP A 204 46.76 -44.00 -43.13
N LEU A 205 47.68 -44.97 -43.13
CA LEU A 205 48.96 -44.95 -43.83
C LEU A 205 48.93 -45.88 -45.04
N SER A 206 49.64 -45.51 -46.11
CA SER A 206 49.78 -46.33 -47.31
C SER A 206 51.21 -46.33 -47.82
N GLY A 207 51.61 -47.43 -48.48
CA GLY A 207 52.97 -47.55 -49.06
C GLY A 207 54.06 -48.03 -48.09
N ILE A 208 53.70 -48.37 -46.85
CA ILE A 208 54.63 -48.85 -45.82
C ILE A 208 54.25 -50.27 -45.34
N ASN A 209 55.24 -51.07 -44.95
CA ASN A 209 55.00 -52.37 -44.33
C ASN A 209 54.45 -52.22 -42.89
N PRO A 210 53.56 -53.12 -42.43
CA PRO A 210 52.89 -53.00 -41.13
C PRO A 210 53.86 -52.93 -39.95
N ASP A 211 54.94 -53.72 -39.97
CA ASP A 211 55.93 -53.73 -38.89
C ASP A 211 56.80 -52.46 -38.88
N ALA A 212 57.10 -51.91 -40.07
CA ALA A 212 57.84 -50.66 -40.21
C ALA A 212 56.99 -49.46 -39.74
N ALA A 213 55.68 -49.46 -40.04
CA ALA A 213 54.73 -48.46 -39.57
C ALA A 213 54.57 -48.50 -38.03
N LEU A 214 54.49 -49.69 -37.44
CA LEU A 214 54.41 -49.86 -36.00
C LEU A 214 55.68 -49.33 -35.31
N THR A 215 56.85 -49.64 -35.86
CA THR A 215 58.13 -49.19 -35.31
C THR A 215 58.26 -47.67 -35.38
N ALA A 216 57.92 -47.05 -36.52
CA ALA A 216 57.95 -45.60 -36.70
C ALA A 216 56.97 -44.88 -35.76
N LEU A 217 55.74 -45.38 -35.61
CA LEU A 217 54.72 -44.76 -34.77
C LEU A 217 54.99 -44.96 -33.26
N ARG A 218 55.67 -46.04 -32.87
CA ARG A 218 56.04 -46.30 -31.45
C ARG A 218 57.14 -45.38 -30.93
N VAL A 219 57.94 -44.80 -31.83
CA VAL A 219 58.99 -43.82 -31.47
C VAL A 219 58.37 -42.47 -31.10
N ILE A 220 57.14 -42.17 -31.54
CA ILE A 220 56.49 -40.89 -31.25
C ILE A 220 56.01 -40.89 -29.78
N PRO A 221 56.60 -40.06 -28.91
CA PRO A 221 56.35 -40.11 -27.46
C PRO A 221 54.92 -39.67 -27.07
N ILE A 222 54.21 -39.04 -28.00
CA ILE A 222 52.86 -38.50 -27.83
C ILE A 222 51.79 -39.60 -28.01
N LEU A 223 52.14 -40.74 -28.62
CA LEU A 223 51.21 -41.82 -28.95
C LEU A 223 51.32 -42.97 -27.94
N ARG A 224 50.18 -43.43 -27.40
CA ARG A 224 50.05 -44.62 -26.53
C ARG A 224 48.95 -45.54 -27.05
N ASN A 225 48.96 -46.80 -26.61
CA ASN A 225 47.97 -47.83 -26.97
C ASN A 225 47.75 -47.94 -28.48
N LEU A 226 48.85 -48.03 -29.23
CA LEU A 226 48.80 -48.10 -30.68
C LEU A 226 48.23 -49.46 -31.12
N LYS A 227 47.10 -49.44 -31.81
CA LYS A 227 46.47 -50.62 -32.40
C LYS A 227 46.49 -50.49 -33.91
N ILE A 228 47.08 -51.47 -34.59
CA ILE A 228 47.14 -51.51 -36.05
C ILE A 228 46.09 -52.49 -36.56
N GLU A 229 45.27 -52.03 -37.49
CA GLU A 229 44.31 -52.86 -38.23
C GLU A 229 44.64 -52.79 -39.73
N PRO A 230 44.66 -53.93 -40.45
CA PRO A 230 44.85 -53.91 -41.90
C PRO A 230 43.65 -53.24 -42.56
N ALA A 231 43.88 -52.13 -43.26
CA ALA A 231 42.83 -51.45 -44.00
C ALA A 231 42.56 -52.20 -45.32
N ARG A 232 41.30 -52.22 -45.79
CA ARG A 232 40.91 -52.93 -47.03
C ARG A 232 41.62 -52.34 -48.26
N GLY A 233 42.73 -52.96 -48.65
CA GLY A 233 43.53 -52.60 -49.82
C GLY A 233 44.96 -53.13 -49.66
N SER A 234 45.58 -53.61 -50.73
CA SER A 234 46.78 -54.49 -50.63
C SER A 234 48.05 -53.85 -50.04
N ARG A 235 48.05 -52.56 -49.66
CA ARG A 235 49.18 -51.85 -49.01
C ARG A 235 48.75 -50.69 -48.10
N SER A 236 47.57 -50.77 -47.47
CA SER A 236 47.04 -49.74 -46.57
C SER A 236 46.91 -50.25 -45.13
N ILE A 237 47.29 -49.42 -44.17
CA ILE A 237 47.30 -49.74 -42.74
C ILE A 237 46.57 -48.64 -41.98
N ALA A 238 45.62 -49.03 -41.13
CA ALA A 238 44.96 -48.13 -40.21
C ALA A 238 45.60 -48.25 -38.82
N ALA A 239 46.12 -47.16 -38.28
CA ALA A 239 46.62 -47.11 -36.90
C ALA A 239 45.68 -46.25 -36.06
N THR A 240 45.12 -46.85 -35.00
CA THR A 240 44.39 -46.12 -33.96
C THR A 240 45.32 -45.92 -32.77
N PHE A 241 45.35 -44.71 -32.21
CA PHE A 241 46.22 -44.34 -31.11
C PHE A 241 45.47 -43.50 -30.09
N GLU A 242 45.91 -43.58 -28.84
CA GLU A 242 45.45 -42.71 -27.76
C GLU A 242 46.57 -41.73 -27.43
N PHE A 243 46.21 -40.48 -27.10
CA PHE A 243 47.21 -39.50 -26.71
C PHE A 243 47.74 -39.79 -25.31
N ALA A 244 49.06 -39.76 -25.14
CA ALA A 244 49.66 -39.62 -23.84
C ALA A 244 49.24 -38.26 -23.28
N ARG A 245 48.19 -38.22 -22.44
CA ARG A 245 47.84 -37.01 -21.69
C ARG A 245 49.13 -36.48 -21.03
N ASN A 246 49.53 -35.25 -21.36
CA ASN A 246 50.26 -34.45 -20.40
C ASN A 246 49.28 -34.20 -19.24
N SER A 247 49.50 -34.92 -18.14
CA SER A 247 49.01 -34.48 -16.83
C SER A 247 49.57 -33.07 -16.58
N PRO A 248 48.75 -32.19 -16.00
CA PRO A 248 48.80 -30.72 -16.18
C PRO A 248 50.13 -30.07 -15.79
#